data_AF-A0AAD7HF96-F1
#
_entry.id   AF-A0AAD7HF96-F1
#
_cell.length_a   1.000
_cell.length_b   1.000
_cell.length_c   1.000
_cell.angle_alpha   90.00
_cell.angle_beta   90.00
_cell.angle_gamma   90.00
#
_symmetry.space_group_name_H-M   'P 1'
#
loop_
_entity.id
_entity.type
_entity.pdbx_description
1 polymer ?
#
loop_
_entity_poly.entity_id
_entity_poly.type
_entity_poly.pdbx_seq_one_letter_code
_entity_poly.pdbx_strand_id
1 'polypeptide(L)'
;MYLTDDSGTGIQQRMSHVNTMADTVLVNASPEDLRAILRNMLSSKTPGLVSAFITSTRTRLCQRSGAAEGILSPFSECGAIAPQTLKSLTRARLMYGSGLGFASLPLLAAIVRSTIGCRWSSESRVADALVVVDADIDQALQSCREEIQASGPVDYSTRRKVLDELTCALEDSRLDVDGWGGEFPFERAVFSAQDLKL
;
A
#
# COMPACT_ATOMS: atom_id res chain seq x y z
N MET A 1 44.50 -6.84 53.21
CA MET A 1 43.62 -5.72 52.83
C MET A 1 43.04 -6.05 51.46
N TYR A 2 41.74 -5.82 51.29
CA TYR A 2 40.84 -6.40 50.28
C TYR A 2 40.94 -5.84 48.83
N LEU A 3 40.22 -6.54 47.94
CA LEU A 3 39.97 -6.45 46.48
C LEU A 3 39.09 -5.28 45.96
N THR A 4 39.10 -5.08 44.60
CA THR A 4 38.06 -4.55 43.64
C THR A 4 37.66 -3.06 43.73
N ASP A 5 37.19 -2.29 42.71
CA ASP A 5 36.48 -2.46 41.40
C ASP A 5 36.56 -1.08 40.64
N ASP A 6 36.72 -0.96 39.32
CA ASP A 6 35.73 -0.95 38.19
C ASP A 6 35.04 0.38 37.81
N SER A 7 34.95 0.57 36.48
CA SER A 7 33.87 1.18 35.69
C SER A 7 33.85 2.65 35.25
N GLY A 8 33.56 2.80 33.93
CA GLY A 8 32.82 3.92 33.31
C GLY A 8 33.68 4.82 32.42
N THR A 9 33.51 4.94 31.11
CA THR A 9 32.30 4.82 30.28
C THR A 9 32.68 4.62 28.81
N GLY A 10 32.52 3.40 28.29
CA GLY A 10 32.42 3.16 26.86
C GLY A 10 31.02 3.54 26.40
N ILE A 11 30.90 4.61 25.62
CA ILE A 11 29.68 4.91 24.87
C ILE A 11 29.58 3.83 23.79
N GLN A 12 28.78 2.82 24.08
CA GLN A 12 28.52 1.69 23.23
C GLN A 12 27.72 2.19 22.00
N GLN A 13 28.42 2.54 20.93
CA GLN A 13 27.86 2.61 19.58
C GLN A 13 27.37 1.21 19.19
N ARG A 14 26.16 0.82 19.59
CA ARG A 14 25.47 -0.33 19.01
C ARG A 14 24.83 0.09 17.69
N MET A 15 25.67 0.34 16.69
CA MET A 15 25.23 0.05 15.34
C MET A 15 25.13 -1.47 15.27
N SER A 16 23.89 -1.96 15.20
CA SER A 16 23.56 -3.35 14.90
C SER A 16 24.33 -3.76 13.64
N HIS A 17 25.50 -4.37 13.79
CA HIS A 17 26.13 -5.10 12.69
C HIS A 17 25.13 -6.18 12.31
N VAL A 18 24.47 -6.01 11.17
CA VAL A 18 23.76 -7.12 10.56
C VAL A 18 24.77 -8.24 10.40
N ASN A 19 24.39 -9.45 10.80
CA ASN A 19 25.29 -10.60 10.80
C ASN A 19 25.95 -10.71 9.41
N THR A 20 27.28 -10.73 9.33
CA THR A 20 28.04 -10.77 8.08
C THR A 20 27.58 -11.89 7.15
N MET A 21 27.14 -13.04 7.70
CA MET A 21 26.57 -14.14 6.92
C MET A 21 25.21 -13.76 6.31
N ALA A 22 24.35 -13.09 7.08
CA ALA A 22 23.05 -12.62 6.59
C ALA A 22 23.21 -11.52 5.52
N ASP A 23 24.14 -10.59 5.71
CA ASP A 23 24.46 -9.56 4.71
C ASP A 23 24.97 -10.19 3.40
N THR A 24 25.82 -11.20 3.49
CA THR A 24 26.32 -11.91 2.31
C THR A 24 25.16 -12.56 1.54
N VAL A 25 24.18 -13.16 2.23
CA VAL A 25 22.97 -13.69 1.58
C VAL A 25 22.14 -12.56 0.96
N LEU A 26 21.88 -11.47 1.68
CA LEU A 26 21.08 -10.34 1.17
C LEU A 26 21.67 -9.68 -0.08
N VAL A 27 23.01 -9.61 -0.17
CA VAL A 27 23.71 -9.02 -1.31
C VAL A 27 23.70 -9.92 -2.55
N ASN A 28 23.72 -11.25 -2.37
CA ASN A 28 23.94 -12.19 -3.47
C ASN A 28 22.70 -13.00 -3.87
N ALA A 29 21.67 -13.06 -3.03
CA ALA A 29 20.45 -13.81 -3.34
C ALA A 29 19.62 -13.11 -4.42
N SER A 30 19.04 -13.91 -5.32
CA SER A 30 18.08 -13.39 -6.29
C SER A 30 16.79 -12.91 -5.60
N PRO A 31 16.00 -12.00 -6.22
CA PRO A 31 14.69 -11.64 -5.69
C PRO A 31 13.76 -12.85 -5.50
N GLU A 32 13.88 -13.86 -6.35
CA GLU A 32 13.12 -15.12 -6.27
C GLU A 32 13.52 -15.92 -5.04
N ASP A 33 14.83 -16.07 -4.79
CA ASP A 33 15.35 -16.77 -3.60
C ASP A 33 14.97 -16.04 -2.32
N LEU A 34 15.11 -14.70 -2.28
CA LEU A 34 14.71 -13.90 -1.14
C LEU A 34 13.22 -14.07 -0.82
N ARG A 35 12.35 -14.08 -1.84
CA ARG A 35 10.91 -14.35 -1.63
C ARG A 35 10.65 -15.76 -1.13
N ALA A 36 11.36 -16.77 -1.65
CA ALA A 36 11.22 -18.16 -1.19
C ALA A 36 11.66 -18.32 0.27
N ILE A 37 12.81 -17.77 0.64
CA ILE A 37 13.34 -17.76 2.01
C ILE A 37 12.36 -17.06 2.95
N LEU A 38 11.89 -15.85 2.60
CA LEU A 38 10.94 -15.11 3.42
C LEU A 38 9.61 -15.85 3.59
N ARG A 39 9.08 -16.48 2.54
CA ARG A 39 7.85 -17.30 2.66
C ARG A 39 8.04 -18.48 3.60
N ASN A 40 9.17 -19.19 3.50
CA ASN A 40 9.49 -20.30 4.38
C ASN A 40 9.62 -19.84 5.83
N MET A 41 10.29 -18.70 6.06
CA MET A 41 10.38 -18.07 7.37
C MET A 41 9.01 -17.69 7.92
N LEU A 42 8.17 -16.98 7.15
CA LEU A 42 6.83 -16.60 7.60
C LEU A 42 5.91 -17.82 7.85
N SER A 43 6.18 -18.94 7.17
CA SER A 43 5.44 -20.20 7.32
C SER A 43 5.93 -21.08 8.47
N SER A 44 7.10 -20.82 9.06
CA SER A 44 7.69 -21.63 10.13
C SER A 44 6.92 -21.58 11.45
N LYS A 45 5.82 -20.81 11.51
CA LYS A 45 4.98 -20.56 12.70
C LYS A 45 5.79 -20.03 13.91
N THR A 46 6.95 -19.44 13.67
CA THR A 46 7.73 -18.78 14.72
C THR A 46 6.91 -17.61 15.29
N PRO A 47 6.58 -17.62 16.60
CA PRO A 47 5.76 -16.56 17.20
C PRO A 47 6.37 -15.18 16.98
N GLY A 48 5.55 -14.20 16.62
CA GLY A 48 5.96 -12.80 16.45
C GLY A 48 6.68 -12.48 15.12
N LEU A 49 7.13 -13.46 14.35
CA LEU A 49 7.89 -13.22 13.12
C LEU A 49 7.08 -12.46 12.05
N VAL A 50 5.84 -12.86 11.81
CA VAL A 50 4.93 -12.17 10.89
C VAL A 50 4.69 -10.73 11.34
N SER A 51 4.42 -10.52 12.63
CA SER A 51 4.21 -9.19 13.20
C SER A 51 5.45 -8.28 13.05
N ALA A 52 6.64 -8.82 13.31
CA ALA A 52 7.90 -8.09 13.14
C ALA A 52 8.17 -7.72 11.67
N PHE A 53 7.89 -8.64 10.74
CA PHE A 53 8.01 -8.40 9.31
C PHE A 53 7.06 -7.28 8.84
N ILE A 54 5.79 -7.35 9.24
CA ILE A 54 4.80 -6.33 8.90
C ILE A 54 5.16 -4.98 9.53
N THR A 55 5.59 -4.95 10.80
CA THR A 55 6.02 -3.72 11.49
C THR A 55 7.23 -3.06 10.81
N SER A 56 8.21 -3.87 10.40
CA SER A 56 9.38 -3.37 9.66
C SER A 56 8.98 -2.83 8.29
N THR A 57 8.04 -3.49 7.61
CA THR A 57 7.48 -3.05 6.33
C THR A 57 6.77 -1.71 6.48
N ARG A 58 5.89 -1.55 7.48
CA ARG A 58 5.20 -0.28 7.78
C ARG A 58 6.20 0.85 8.02
N THR A 59 7.19 0.60 8.87
CA THR A 59 8.23 1.59 9.21
C THR A 59 8.96 2.06 7.96
N ARG A 60 9.34 1.13 7.07
CA ARG A 60 10.01 1.46 5.81
C ARG A 60 9.10 2.24 4.84
N LEU A 61 7.81 1.90 4.77
CA LEU A 61 6.85 2.58 3.90
C LEU A 61 6.59 4.02 4.35
N CYS A 62 6.45 4.25 5.66
CA CYS A 62 6.27 5.56 6.26
C CYS A 62 7.50 6.46 6.08
N GLN A 63 8.72 5.92 6.23
CA GLN A 63 9.97 6.66 5.99
C GLN A 63 10.12 7.12 4.53
N ARG A 64 9.48 6.43 3.59
CA ARG A 64 9.56 6.73 2.14
C ARG A 64 8.41 7.59 1.63
N SER A 65 7.52 8.08 2.49
CA SER A 65 6.47 9.04 2.11
C SER A 65 7.09 10.42 1.91
N GLY A 66 7.51 10.74 0.68
CA GLY A 66 8.10 12.04 0.39
C GLY A 66 8.22 12.43 -1.09
N ALA A 67 7.95 11.54 -2.05
CA ALA A 67 7.87 11.96 -3.44
C ALA A 67 6.40 12.19 -3.79
N ALA A 68 6.01 13.46 -3.97
CA ALA A 68 4.78 13.80 -4.66
C ALA A 68 4.82 13.08 -6.02
N GLU A 69 3.98 12.05 -6.16
CA GLU A 69 3.84 11.37 -7.44
C GLU A 69 3.21 12.40 -8.37
N GLY A 70 3.96 12.82 -9.39
CA GLY A 70 3.54 13.83 -10.36
C GLY A 70 2.25 13.42 -11.06
N ILE A 71 1.72 14.32 -11.92
CA ILE A 71 0.48 14.13 -12.67
C ILE A 71 0.39 12.69 -13.19
N LEU A 72 -0.53 11.91 -12.62
CA LEU A 72 -0.78 10.54 -13.04
C LEU A 72 -1.54 10.61 -14.37
N SER A 73 -1.00 9.96 -15.39
CA SER A 73 -1.79 9.57 -16.55
C SER A 73 -2.27 8.16 -16.27
N PRO A 74 -3.57 7.86 -16.33
CA PRO A 74 -4.07 6.51 -16.03
C PRO A 74 -3.50 5.51 -17.03
N PHE A 75 -3.41 5.93 -18.29
CA PHE A 75 -3.02 5.11 -19.42
C PHE A 75 -1.86 5.72 -20.19
N SER A 76 -1.08 4.81 -20.78
CA SER A 76 -0.14 5.09 -21.85
C SER A 76 -0.88 5.24 -23.17
N GLU A 77 -0.20 5.80 -24.17
CA GLU A 77 -0.72 5.97 -25.54
C GLU A 77 -1.20 4.65 -26.18
N CYS A 78 -0.71 3.50 -25.71
CA CYS A 78 -1.08 2.17 -26.20
C CYS A 78 -2.29 1.54 -25.46
N GLY A 79 -3.00 2.28 -24.60
CA GLY A 79 -4.13 1.74 -23.83
C GLY A 79 -3.72 0.75 -22.74
N ALA A 80 -2.46 0.80 -22.29
CA ALA A 80 -1.99 0.06 -21.11
C ALA A 80 -1.84 1.00 -19.92
N ILE A 81 -1.93 0.50 -18.67
CA ILE A 81 -1.67 1.31 -17.47
C ILE A 81 -0.31 1.99 -17.58
N ALA A 82 -0.26 3.30 -17.35
CA ALA A 82 0.99 4.03 -17.46
C ALA A 82 2.01 3.55 -16.39
N PRO A 83 3.33 3.55 -16.69
CA PRO A 83 4.34 3.07 -15.75
C PRO A 83 4.32 3.75 -14.38
N GLN A 84 3.96 5.03 -14.32
CA GLN A 84 3.77 5.78 -13.08
C GLN A 84 2.60 5.22 -12.26
N THR A 85 1.47 4.96 -12.91
CA THR A 85 0.26 4.39 -12.29
C THR A 85 0.53 2.98 -11.77
N LEU A 86 1.33 2.16 -12.48
CA LEU A 86 1.78 0.86 -11.98
C LEU A 86 2.64 0.97 -10.71
N LYS A 87 3.49 1.99 -10.60
CA LYS A 87 4.28 2.25 -9.39
C LYS A 87 3.38 2.66 -8.22
N SER A 88 2.42 3.55 -8.48
CA SER A 88 1.42 3.98 -7.48
C SER A 88 0.58 2.80 -7.00
N LEU A 89 0.08 1.95 -7.91
CA LEU A 89 -0.62 0.71 -7.57
C LEU A 89 0.25 -0.19 -6.71
N THR A 90 1.47 -0.50 -7.15
CA THR A 90 2.41 -1.34 -6.38
C THR A 90 2.65 -0.78 -4.98
N ARG A 91 2.77 0.54 -4.84
CA ARG A 91 2.91 1.21 -3.54
C ARG A 91 1.64 1.06 -2.69
N ALA A 92 0.46 1.27 -3.26
CA ALA A 92 -0.81 1.04 -2.57
C ALA A 92 -0.92 -0.42 -2.09
N ARG A 93 -0.57 -1.41 -2.94
CA ARG A 93 -0.56 -2.84 -2.58
C ARG A 93 0.34 -3.16 -1.39
N LEU A 94 1.52 -2.55 -1.34
CA LEU A 94 2.41 -2.69 -0.19
C LEU A 94 1.84 -2.05 1.08
N MET A 95 1.14 -0.93 0.96
CA MET A 95 0.50 -0.25 2.10
C MET A 95 -0.67 -1.06 2.65
N TYR A 96 -1.69 -1.36 1.86
CA TYR A 96 -2.85 -2.11 2.36
C TYR A 96 -2.47 -3.55 2.74
N GLY A 97 -1.52 -4.18 2.02
CA GLY A 97 -1.00 -5.50 2.35
C GLY A 97 -0.16 -5.55 3.64
N SER A 98 0.28 -4.39 4.13
CA SER A 98 0.92 -4.27 5.45
C SER A 98 -0.04 -3.75 6.53
N GLY A 99 -1.34 -3.63 6.26
CA GLY A 99 -2.34 -3.12 7.20
C GLY A 99 -2.26 -1.61 7.41
N LEU A 100 -1.79 -0.86 6.40
CA LEU A 100 -1.90 0.60 6.32
C LEU A 100 -2.98 0.95 5.29
N GLY A 101 -4.22 0.53 5.55
CA GLY A 101 -5.34 0.65 4.62
C GLY A 101 -5.61 2.12 4.29
N PHE A 102 -5.80 2.96 5.30
CA PHE A 102 -6.10 4.39 5.08
C PHE A 102 -4.98 5.12 4.36
N ALA A 103 -3.71 4.79 4.66
CA ALA A 103 -2.57 5.42 4.00
C ALA A 103 -2.48 5.10 2.50
N SER A 104 -3.12 4.01 2.05
CA SER A 104 -3.15 3.60 0.65
C SER A 104 -4.23 4.31 -0.18
N LEU A 105 -5.34 4.74 0.45
CA LEU A 105 -6.50 5.30 -0.27
C LEU A 105 -6.18 6.58 -1.08
N PRO A 106 -5.33 7.53 -0.63
CA PRO A 106 -5.00 8.71 -1.43
C PRO A 106 -4.34 8.37 -2.77
N LEU A 107 -3.50 7.33 -2.81
CA LEU A 107 -2.89 6.87 -4.07
C LEU A 107 -3.94 6.31 -5.02
N LEU A 108 -4.87 5.52 -4.49
CA LEU A 108 -5.95 4.92 -5.26
C LEU A 108 -6.95 5.98 -5.75
N ALA A 109 -7.28 6.97 -4.91
CA ALA A 109 -8.12 8.11 -5.28
C ALA A 109 -7.47 8.93 -6.41
N ALA A 110 -6.15 9.15 -6.36
CA ALA A 110 -5.43 9.84 -7.44
C ALA A 110 -5.50 9.05 -8.77
N ILE A 111 -5.42 7.72 -8.72
CA ILE A 111 -5.58 6.86 -9.90
C ILE A 111 -7.00 6.96 -10.46
N VAL A 112 -8.03 6.89 -9.61
CA VAL A 112 -9.43 7.07 -10.04
C VAL A 112 -9.64 8.45 -10.65
N ARG A 113 -9.14 9.53 -10.02
CA ARG A 113 -9.23 10.89 -10.58
C ARG A 113 -8.55 10.99 -11.94
N SER A 114 -7.45 10.28 -12.13
CA SER A 114 -6.73 10.31 -13.40
C SER A 114 -7.56 9.73 -14.56
N THR A 115 -8.60 8.93 -14.30
CA THR A 115 -9.49 8.41 -15.35
C THR A 115 -10.49 9.45 -15.88
N ILE A 116 -10.68 10.57 -15.18
CA ILE A 116 -11.66 11.60 -15.58
C ILE A 116 -11.23 12.22 -16.91
N GLY A 117 -12.16 12.30 -17.85
CA GLY A 117 -11.91 12.77 -19.22
C GLY A 117 -11.29 11.70 -20.14
N CYS A 118 -11.01 10.50 -19.63
CA CYS A 118 -10.60 9.36 -20.44
C CYS A 118 -11.83 8.57 -20.90
N ARG A 119 -11.75 8.02 -22.11
CA ARG A 119 -12.79 7.15 -22.67
C ARG A 119 -12.19 5.81 -23.03
N TRP A 120 -12.93 4.74 -22.79
CA TRP A 120 -12.53 3.37 -23.08
C TRP A 120 -13.70 2.57 -23.63
N SER A 121 -13.41 1.50 -24.35
CA SER A 121 -14.42 0.48 -24.70
C SER A 121 -14.41 -0.63 -23.65
N SER A 122 -15.55 -1.28 -23.44
CA SER A 122 -15.69 -2.41 -22.49
C SER A 122 -14.77 -3.59 -22.83
N GLU A 123 -14.46 -3.80 -24.11
CA GLU A 123 -13.53 -4.86 -24.56
C GLU A 123 -12.05 -4.41 -24.63
N SER A 124 -11.72 -3.23 -24.13
CA SER A 124 -10.34 -2.73 -24.16
C SER A 124 -9.50 -3.26 -23.00
N ARG A 125 -8.18 -3.33 -23.23
CA ARG A 125 -7.19 -3.56 -22.16
C ARG A 125 -7.25 -2.50 -21.05
N VAL A 126 -7.76 -1.32 -21.37
CA VAL A 126 -8.01 -0.26 -20.40
C VAL A 126 -9.12 -0.67 -19.44
N ALA A 127 -10.24 -1.21 -19.95
CA ALA A 127 -11.32 -1.72 -19.11
C ALA A 127 -10.83 -2.86 -18.21
N ASP A 128 -10.09 -3.83 -18.75
CA ASP A 128 -9.49 -4.92 -17.96
C ASP A 128 -8.58 -4.39 -16.84
N ALA A 129 -7.77 -3.37 -17.16
CA ALA A 129 -6.91 -2.71 -16.18
C ALA A 129 -7.70 -2.02 -15.06
N LEU A 130 -8.81 -1.37 -15.41
CA LEU A 130 -9.67 -0.67 -14.45
C LEU A 130 -10.38 -1.64 -13.50
N VAL A 131 -10.76 -2.83 -13.97
CA VAL A 131 -11.29 -3.91 -13.12
C VAL A 131 -10.25 -4.36 -12.08
N VAL A 132 -8.96 -4.40 -12.46
CA VAL A 132 -7.88 -4.71 -11.49
C VAL A 132 -7.74 -3.59 -10.46
N VAL A 133 -7.89 -2.33 -10.86
CA VAL A 133 -7.85 -1.18 -9.93
C VAL A 133 -9.05 -1.22 -8.97
N ASP A 134 -10.25 -1.54 -9.46
CA ASP A 134 -11.45 -1.72 -8.62
C ASP A 134 -11.23 -2.81 -7.55
N ALA A 135 -10.64 -3.94 -7.94
CA ALA A 135 -10.29 -5.00 -7.01
C ALA A 135 -9.24 -4.56 -5.98
N ASP A 136 -8.24 -3.76 -6.36
CA ASP A 136 -7.26 -3.21 -5.41
C ASP A 136 -7.90 -2.24 -4.41
N ILE A 137 -8.87 -1.42 -4.84
CA ILE A 137 -9.61 -0.51 -3.95
C ILE A 137 -10.43 -1.32 -2.93
N ASP A 138 -11.12 -2.37 -3.37
CA ASP A 138 -11.86 -3.26 -2.49
C ASP A 138 -10.95 -3.90 -1.42
N GLN A 139 -9.75 -4.36 -1.81
CA GLN A 139 -8.75 -4.89 -0.87
C GLN A 139 -8.22 -3.81 0.08
N ALA A 140 -8.02 -2.58 -0.39
CA ALA A 140 -7.60 -1.47 0.45
C ALA A 140 -8.65 -1.09 1.50
N LEU A 141 -9.93 -1.07 1.12
CA LEU A 141 -11.06 -0.83 2.02
C LEU A 141 -11.21 -1.96 3.05
N GLN A 142 -10.99 -3.21 2.64
CA GLN A 142 -10.93 -4.33 3.57
C GLN A 142 -9.79 -4.18 4.59
N SER A 143 -8.60 -3.78 4.15
CA SER A 143 -7.48 -3.46 5.03
C SER A 143 -7.81 -2.30 6.00
N CYS A 144 -8.61 -1.31 5.57
CA CYS A 144 -9.10 -0.26 6.46
C CYS A 144 -9.98 -0.82 7.58
N ARG A 145 -10.88 -1.78 7.28
CA ARG A 145 -11.73 -2.45 8.30
C ARG A 145 -10.87 -3.15 9.36
N GLU A 146 -9.86 -3.88 8.92
CA GLU A 146 -8.92 -4.58 9.80
C GLU A 146 -8.09 -3.59 10.63
N GLU A 147 -7.66 -2.49 10.02
CA GLU A 147 -6.93 -1.42 10.71
C GLU A 147 -7.78 -0.78 11.81
N ILE A 148 -9.08 -0.56 11.59
CA ILE A 148 -10.00 -0.06 12.63
C ILE A 148 -10.13 -1.06 13.78
N GLN A 149 -10.23 -2.36 13.48
CA GLN A 149 -10.37 -3.40 14.50
C GLN A 149 -9.08 -3.58 15.32
N ALA A 150 -7.92 -3.42 14.68
CA ALA A 150 -6.61 -3.61 15.31
C ALA A 150 -6.12 -2.37 16.08
N SER A 151 -6.53 -1.18 15.65
CA SER A 151 -6.16 0.07 16.31
C SER A 151 -7.19 0.39 17.38
N GLY A 152 -6.76 0.81 18.57
CA GLY A 152 -7.66 1.39 19.58
C GLY A 152 -8.34 2.69 19.09
N PRO A 153 -8.91 3.53 19.97
CA PRO A 153 -9.51 4.80 19.54
C PRO A 153 -8.46 5.68 18.82
N VAL A 154 -8.52 5.70 17.49
CA VAL A 154 -7.68 6.51 16.59
C VAL A 154 -8.48 7.72 16.14
N ASP A 155 -7.78 8.75 15.64
CA ASP A 155 -8.38 9.90 14.98
C ASP A 155 -9.26 9.50 13.78
N TYR A 156 -10.55 9.31 14.04
CA TYR A 156 -11.58 9.04 13.06
C TYR A 156 -11.76 10.20 12.06
N SER A 157 -11.37 11.43 12.42
CA SER A 157 -11.54 12.59 11.54
C SER A 157 -10.60 12.53 10.33
N THR A 158 -9.33 12.20 10.55
CA THR A 158 -8.37 12.00 9.46
C THR A 158 -8.78 10.82 8.57
N ARG A 159 -9.20 9.70 9.17
CA ARG A 159 -9.67 8.51 8.44
C ARG A 159 -10.89 8.82 7.58
N ARG A 160 -11.86 9.56 8.12
CA ARG A 160 -13.05 10.02 7.39
C ARG A 160 -12.66 10.89 6.21
N LYS A 161 -11.82 11.91 6.42
CA LYS A 161 -11.39 12.79 5.33
C LYS A 161 -10.77 12.02 4.16
N VAL A 162 -9.94 11.02 4.45
CA VAL A 162 -9.31 10.19 3.42
C VAL A 162 -10.32 9.30 2.68
N LEU A 163 -11.30 8.74 3.41
CA LEU A 163 -12.40 7.97 2.80
C LEU A 163 -13.32 8.85 1.94
N ASP A 164 -13.63 10.07 2.40
CA ASP A 164 -14.43 11.04 1.67
C ASP A 164 -13.72 11.43 0.37
N GLU A 165 -12.39 11.62 0.40
CA GLU A 165 -11.60 11.93 -0.80
C GLU A 165 -11.68 10.83 -1.86
N LEU A 166 -11.63 9.56 -1.46
CA LEU A 166 -11.83 8.42 -2.37
C LEU A 166 -13.27 8.37 -2.88
N THR A 167 -14.26 8.58 -2.01
CA THR A 167 -15.69 8.58 -2.39
C THR A 167 -15.97 9.66 -3.43
N CYS A 168 -15.47 10.89 -3.21
CA CYS A 168 -15.60 11.96 -4.19
C CYS A 168 -14.92 11.62 -5.52
N ALA A 169 -13.73 11.01 -5.49
CA ALA A 169 -13.06 10.59 -6.73
C ALA A 169 -13.88 9.55 -7.52
N LEU A 170 -14.49 8.58 -6.83
CA LEU A 170 -15.37 7.57 -7.44
C LEU A 170 -16.63 8.21 -8.02
N GLU A 171 -17.25 9.14 -7.31
CA GLU A 171 -18.43 9.86 -7.77
C GLU A 171 -18.13 10.75 -8.98
N ASP A 172 -17.05 11.53 -8.93
CA ASP A 172 -16.59 12.37 -10.04
C ASP A 172 -16.33 11.52 -11.30
N SER A 173 -15.65 10.37 -11.13
CA SER A 173 -15.36 9.43 -12.22
C SER A 173 -16.66 8.81 -12.79
N ARG A 174 -17.62 8.45 -11.93
CA ARG A 174 -18.93 7.94 -12.37
C ARG A 174 -19.69 8.97 -13.20
N LEU A 175 -19.75 10.22 -12.74
CA LEU A 175 -20.42 11.30 -13.46
C LEU A 175 -19.80 11.55 -14.85
N ASP A 176 -18.47 11.47 -14.97
CA ASP A 176 -17.77 11.59 -16.25
C ASP A 176 -18.13 10.42 -17.19
N VAL A 177 -18.07 9.18 -16.68
CA VAL A 177 -18.42 7.97 -17.45
C VAL A 177 -19.86 7.97 -17.94
N ASP A 178 -20.81 8.33 -17.06
CA ASP A 178 -22.22 8.49 -17.41
C ASP A 178 -22.41 9.56 -18.50
N GLY A 179 -21.61 10.64 -18.45
CA GLY A 179 -21.66 11.75 -19.41
C GLY A 179 -21.31 11.37 -20.85
N TRP A 180 -20.46 10.35 -21.06
CA TRP A 180 -20.16 9.83 -22.40
C TRP A 180 -20.81 8.47 -22.70
N GLY A 181 -21.60 7.93 -21.78
CA GLY A 181 -22.35 6.68 -21.95
C GLY A 181 -21.49 5.42 -21.85
N GLY A 182 -20.44 5.46 -21.03
CA GLY A 182 -19.54 4.33 -20.80
C GLY A 182 -20.02 3.35 -19.75
N GLU A 183 -19.27 2.27 -19.58
CA GLU A 183 -19.45 1.33 -18.47
C GLU A 183 -18.52 1.72 -17.31
N PHE A 184 -19.11 1.98 -16.15
CA PHE A 184 -18.38 2.40 -14.96
C PHE A 184 -17.64 1.21 -14.33
N PRO A 185 -16.31 1.25 -14.18
CA PRO A 185 -15.53 0.08 -13.81
C PRO A 185 -15.38 -0.12 -12.29
N PHE A 186 -15.76 0.86 -11.47
CA PHE A 186 -15.47 0.86 -10.02
C PHE A 186 -16.68 0.53 -9.14
N GLU A 187 -17.57 -0.35 -9.60
CA GLU A 187 -18.81 -0.67 -8.88
C GLU A 187 -18.54 -1.27 -7.50
N ARG A 188 -17.56 -2.18 -7.39
CA ARG A 188 -17.25 -2.84 -6.11
C ARG A 188 -16.64 -1.85 -5.13
N ALA A 189 -15.75 -0.99 -5.59
CA ALA A 189 -15.16 0.06 -4.79
C ALA A 189 -16.22 0.99 -4.18
N VAL A 190 -17.21 1.43 -4.97
CA VAL A 190 -18.31 2.27 -4.49
C VAL A 190 -19.10 1.55 -3.39
N PHE A 191 -19.49 0.30 -3.64
CA PHE A 191 -20.23 -0.49 -2.65
C PHE A 191 -19.44 -0.67 -1.36
N SER A 192 -18.16 -1.05 -1.45
CA SER A 192 -17.28 -1.26 -0.29
C SER A 192 -17.00 0.04 0.47
N ALA A 193 -16.90 1.19 -0.21
CA ALA A 193 -16.68 2.47 0.45
C ALA A 193 -17.91 2.90 1.27
N GLN A 194 -19.11 2.66 0.75
CA GLN A 194 -20.38 2.94 1.45
C GLN A 194 -20.59 2.05 2.68
N ASP A 195 -20.13 0.80 2.62
CA ASP A 195 -20.21 -0.14 3.74
C ASP A 195 -19.18 0.14 4.85
N LEU A 196 -18.10 0.88 4.56
CA LEU A 196 -17.05 1.17 5.53
C LEU A 196 -17.52 2.17 6.61
N LYS A 197 -17.81 1.65 7.80
CA LYS A 197 -18.21 2.44 8.98
C LYS A 197 -16.99 2.94 9.74
N LEU A 198 -16.83 4.25 9.84
CA LEU A 198 -15.92 4.96 10.77
C LEU A 198 -16.71 5.75 11.78
#